data_AF-A0A703K5D8-F1
#
_entry.id   AF-A0A703K5D8-F1
#
_cell.length_a   1.000
_cell.length_b   1.000
_cell.length_c   1.000
_cell.angle_alpha   90.00
_cell.angle_beta   90.00
_cell.angle_gamma   90.00
#
_symmetry.space_group_name_H-M   'P 1'
#
loop_
_entity.id
_entity.type
_entity.pdbx_description
1 polymer ?
#
loop_
_entity_poly.entity_id
_entity_poly.type
_entity_poly.pdbx_seq_one_letter_code
_entity_poly.pdbx_strand_id
1 'polypeptide(L)'
;MGEGSALPVGVPVPWPSATPPTGWLKCNGAAFSSEKYPNLAKVYPTLKLPDLRGEFIRGWDDGRGVDAGRVILSIQGWLTGSHYHNIRSWDAWDNTVLVPNDRGGDSLLSTDNAVQEGAINGKFTSQYRTELSGGNETRPRNIAFNYIVRAA
;
A
#
# COMPACT_ATOMS: atom_id res chain seq x y z
N MET A 1 29.22 13.09 18.88
CA MET A 1 28.48 12.24 19.84
C MET A 1 29.27 10.95 19.97
N GLY A 2 29.72 10.65 21.18
CA GLY A 2 30.77 9.67 21.49
C GLY A 2 30.33 8.20 21.40
N GLU A 3 31.31 7.33 21.68
CA GLU A 3 31.33 5.87 21.63
C GLU A 3 30.34 5.15 22.57
N GLY A 4 29.07 5.59 22.59
CA GLY A 4 28.03 5.08 23.47
C GLY A 4 26.63 5.18 22.86
N SER A 5 26.49 5.04 21.54
CA SER A 5 25.16 4.91 20.95
C SER A 5 24.55 3.57 21.40
N ALA A 6 23.50 3.62 22.21
CA ALA A 6 22.74 2.46 22.70
C ALA A 6 22.07 1.64 21.58
N LEU A 7 22.18 2.09 20.32
CA LEU A 7 21.57 1.44 19.16
C LEU A 7 22.52 0.38 18.58
N PRO A 8 22.10 -0.88 18.44
CA PRO A 8 22.87 -1.90 17.75
C PRO A 8 23.26 -1.47 16.33
N VAL A 9 24.42 -1.94 15.86
CA VAL A 9 24.85 -1.75 14.47
C VAL A 9 23.77 -2.29 13.53
N GLY A 10 23.47 -1.56 12.46
CA GLY A 10 22.51 -1.98 11.43
C GLY A 10 21.03 -1.66 11.68
N VAL A 11 20.66 -1.10 12.84
CA VAL A 11 19.28 -0.65 13.07
C VAL A 11 19.00 0.63 12.26
N PRO A 12 17.99 0.64 11.37
CA PRO A 12 17.61 1.85 10.66
C PRO A 12 16.90 2.81 11.61
N VAL A 13 17.34 4.07 11.64
CA VAL A 13 16.72 5.14 12.42
C VAL A 13 16.42 6.37 11.56
N PRO A 14 15.34 7.10 11.84
CA PRO A 14 15.05 8.35 11.17
C PRO A 14 16.06 9.44 11.57
N TRP A 15 16.57 10.15 10.58
CA TRP A 15 17.55 11.24 10.69
C TRP A 15 17.05 12.49 9.97
N PRO A 16 17.05 13.66 10.62
CA PRO A 16 16.38 14.86 10.10
C PRO A 16 17.15 15.58 8.97
N SER A 17 18.38 15.18 8.66
CA SER A 17 19.22 15.87 7.67
C SER A 17 19.55 14.98 6.47
N ALA A 18 19.77 15.62 5.31
CA ALA A 18 20.24 14.98 4.09
C ALA A 18 21.59 14.26 4.26
N THR A 19 22.44 14.72 5.19
CA THR A 19 23.77 14.15 5.41
C THR A 19 23.82 13.41 6.75
N PRO A 20 24.14 12.10 6.76
CA PRO A 20 24.30 11.35 8.00
C PRO A 20 25.54 11.84 8.77
N PRO A 21 25.60 11.67 10.10
CA PRO A 21 26.82 11.86 10.86
C PRO A 21 27.93 10.91 10.41
N THR A 22 29.18 11.25 10.70
CA THR A 22 30.31 10.32 10.52
C THR A 22 30.06 8.99 11.23
N GLY A 23 30.34 7.88 10.55
CA GLY A 23 30.10 6.52 11.08
C GLY A 23 28.70 5.98 10.79
N TRP A 24 27.84 6.73 10.09
CA TRP A 24 26.51 6.30 9.69
C TRP A 24 26.37 6.23 8.16
N LEU A 25 25.54 5.31 7.69
CA LEU A 25 25.26 5.11 6.27
C LEU A 25 23.77 5.26 5.98
N LYS A 26 23.42 5.76 4.79
CA LYS A 26 22.02 5.86 4.35
C LYS A 26 21.48 4.50 3.93
N CYS A 27 20.21 4.23 4.26
CA CYS A 27 19.46 3.10 3.70
C CYS A 27 18.91 3.47 2.32
N ASN A 28 19.79 3.60 1.33
CA ASN A 28 19.47 4.02 -0.03
C ASN A 28 19.85 2.97 -1.08
N GLY A 29 19.95 1.70 -0.69
CA GLY A 29 20.39 0.64 -1.59
C GLY A 29 21.90 0.60 -1.85
N ALA A 30 22.73 1.40 -1.17
CA ALA A 30 24.17 1.39 -1.40
C ALA A 30 24.83 0.09 -0.90
N ALA A 31 25.84 -0.36 -1.64
CA ALA A 31 26.76 -1.40 -1.18
C ALA A 31 27.76 -0.84 -0.14
N PHE A 32 28.31 -1.70 0.70
CA PHE A 32 29.33 -1.36 1.68
C PHE A 32 30.42 -2.45 1.77
N SER A 33 31.58 -2.11 2.32
CA SER A 33 32.70 -3.05 2.50
C SER A 33 32.59 -3.78 3.84
N SER A 34 32.71 -5.10 3.81
CA SER A 34 32.81 -5.97 4.99
C SER A 34 34.07 -5.71 5.79
N GLU A 35 35.17 -5.34 5.14
CA GLU A 35 36.46 -5.04 5.76
C GLU A 35 36.35 -3.77 6.59
N LYS A 36 35.64 -2.76 6.07
CA LYS A 36 35.42 -1.49 6.76
C LYS A 36 34.33 -1.58 7.83
N TYR A 37 33.29 -2.37 7.60
CA TYR A 37 32.12 -2.48 8.47
C TYR A 37 31.75 -3.95 8.79
N PRO A 38 32.61 -4.69 9.50
CA PRO A 38 32.43 -6.13 9.72
C PRO A 38 31.21 -6.47 10.56
N ASN A 39 30.85 -5.61 11.52
CA ASN A 39 29.64 -5.80 12.32
C ASN A 39 28.36 -5.52 11.52
N LEU A 40 28.41 -4.60 10.56
CA LEU A 40 27.28 -4.35 9.66
C LEU A 40 27.07 -5.50 8.68
N ALA A 41 28.16 -6.13 8.21
CA ALA A 41 28.10 -7.30 7.34
C ALA A 41 27.44 -8.52 8.01
N LYS A 42 27.52 -8.64 9.34
CA LYS A 42 26.78 -9.68 10.09
C LYS A 42 25.28 -9.45 10.07
N VAL A 43 24.84 -8.19 10.03
CA VAL A 43 23.42 -7.81 10.02
C VAL A 43 22.84 -7.78 8.60
N TYR A 44 23.63 -7.33 7.62
CA TYR A 44 23.29 -7.31 6.20
C TYR A 44 24.31 -8.13 5.38
N PRO A 45 24.15 -9.46 5.31
CA PRO A 45 25.13 -10.36 4.67
C PRO A 45 25.29 -10.16 3.16
N THR A 46 24.33 -9.51 2.50
CA THR A 46 24.39 -9.15 1.08
C THR A 46 25.32 -7.97 0.80
N LEU A 47 25.92 -7.38 1.84
CA LEU A 47 26.80 -6.21 1.76
C LEU A 47 26.13 -4.99 1.10
N LYS A 48 24.80 -4.95 1.16
CA LYS A 48 23.96 -3.89 0.59
C LYS A 48 22.89 -3.51 1.61
N LEU A 49 22.74 -2.21 1.84
CA LEU A 49 21.64 -1.71 2.68
C LEU A 49 20.31 -1.76 1.90
N PRO A 50 19.17 -1.93 2.59
CA PRO A 50 17.88 -1.76 1.96
C PRO A 50 17.73 -0.33 1.42
N ASP A 51 16.94 -0.16 0.37
CA ASP A 51 16.49 1.16 -0.06
C ASP A 51 15.16 1.45 0.64
N LEU A 52 15.21 2.30 1.67
CA LEU A 52 14.03 2.63 2.50
C LEU A 52 13.43 4.00 2.12
N ARG A 53 13.84 4.58 1.00
CA ARG A 53 13.31 5.86 0.53
C ARG A 53 11.86 5.68 0.09
N GLY A 54 10.93 6.29 0.82
CA GLY A 54 9.50 6.18 0.54
C GLY A 54 8.84 4.92 1.11
N GLU A 55 9.59 4.09 1.84
CA GLU A 55 9.09 2.82 2.38
C GLU A 55 8.60 2.95 3.83
N PHE A 56 7.59 2.13 4.17
CA PHE A 56 7.18 1.90 5.55
C PHE A 56 7.75 0.57 6.05
N ILE A 57 8.37 0.58 7.23
CA ILE A 57 8.85 -0.65 7.86
C ILE A 57 7.67 -1.33 8.57
N ARG A 58 7.38 -2.57 8.19
CA ARG A 58 6.40 -3.44 8.86
C ARG A 58 7.14 -4.49 9.70
N GLY A 59 6.55 -4.86 10.85
CA GLY A 59 7.01 -6.01 11.63
C GLY A 59 6.96 -7.30 10.81
N TRP A 60 8.01 -8.11 10.89
CA TRP A 60 8.02 -9.42 10.25
C TRP A 60 7.06 -10.36 10.97
N ASP A 61 6.31 -11.15 10.21
CA ASP A 61 5.28 -12.06 10.74
C ASP A 61 5.86 -13.16 11.64
N ASP A 62 7.06 -13.65 11.31
CA ASP A 62 7.78 -14.70 12.04
C ASP A 62 6.89 -15.90 12.45
N GLY A 63 6.00 -16.31 11.54
CA GLY A 63 5.12 -17.47 11.75
C GLY A 63 3.84 -17.20 12.54
N ARG A 64 3.51 -15.94 12.84
CA ARG A 64 2.23 -15.58 13.48
C ARG A 64 1.02 -15.86 12.58
N GLY A 65 1.20 -15.88 11.26
CA GLY A 65 0.17 -16.20 10.28
C GLY A 65 -0.68 -15.00 9.82
N VAL A 66 -0.30 -13.76 10.18
CA VAL A 66 -0.99 -12.54 9.74
C VAL A 66 -0.46 -12.05 8.39
N ASP A 67 0.85 -12.13 8.16
CA ASP A 67 1.52 -11.84 6.89
C ASP A 67 2.34 -13.07 6.46
N ALA A 68 1.62 -14.17 6.23
CA ALA A 68 2.19 -15.49 5.98
C ALA A 68 3.03 -15.53 4.69
N GLY A 69 4.14 -16.28 4.73
CA GLY A 69 5.07 -16.40 3.60
C GLY A 69 6.01 -15.20 3.42
N ARG A 70 5.95 -14.21 4.31
CA ARG A 70 6.83 -13.05 4.26
C ARG A 70 8.25 -13.37 4.71
N VAL A 71 9.25 -12.84 4.01
CA VAL A 71 10.68 -12.97 4.33
C VAL A 71 11.24 -11.64 4.84
N ILE A 72 12.13 -11.66 5.83
CA ILE A 72 12.87 -10.48 6.30
C ILE A 72 13.48 -9.70 5.11
N LEU A 73 13.35 -8.37 5.13
CA LEU A 73 13.85 -7.44 4.10
C LEU A 73 13.26 -7.58 2.69
N SER A 74 12.26 -8.44 2.47
CA SER A 74 11.54 -8.44 1.19
C SER A 74 10.73 -7.15 1.00
N ILE A 75 10.47 -6.76 -0.25
CA ILE A 75 9.61 -5.62 -0.63
C ILE A 75 8.18 -6.10 -0.87
N GLN A 76 7.18 -5.28 -0.54
CA GLN A 76 5.77 -5.55 -0.88
C GLN A 76 5.21 -4.32 -1.58
N GLY A 77 4.50 -4.52 -2.68
CA GLY A 77 3.74 -3.45 -3.30
C GLY A 77 2.60 -2.99 -2.39
N TRP A 78 2.07 -1.81 -2.69
CA TRP A 78 0.80 -1.38 -2.11
C TRP A 78 -0.31 -2.37 -2.49
N LEU A 79 -1.29 -2.52 -1.61
CA LEU A 79 -2.49 -3.28 -1.86
C LEU A 79 -3.64 -2.59 -1.14
N THR A 80 -4.73 -2.31 -1.84
CA THR A 80 -6.01 -1.99 -1.22
C THR A 80 -6.82 -3.29 -1.10
N GLY A 81 -7.49 -3.48 0.04
CA GLY A 81 -8.35 -4.64 0.23
C GLY A 81 -9.41 -4.70 -0.88
N SER A 82 -9.67 -5.91 -1.38
CA SER A 82 -10.74 -6.14 -2.34
C SER A 82 -12.07 -5.68 -1.74
N HIS A 83 -12.81 -4.86 -2.48
CA HIS A 83 -14.12 -4.37 -2.09
C HIS A 83 -14.93 -3.99 -3.34
N TYR A 84 -16.23 -3.83 -3.17
CA TYR A 84 -17.16 -3.41 -4.21
C TYR A 84 -18.11 -2.35 -3.66
N HIS A 85 -18.66 -1.53 -4.55
CA HIS A 85 -19.66 -0.52 -4.24
C HIS A 85 -20.97 -0.91 -4.92
N ASN A 86 -22.07 -0.92 -4.17
CA ASN A 86 -23.40 -1.12 -4.73
C ASN A 86 -24.10 0.23 -4.80
N ILE A 87 -24.75 0.50 -5.92
CA ILE A 87 -25.70 1.60 -6.02
C ILE A 87 -27.09 0.96 -5.90
N ARG A 88 -27.93 1.48 -4.99
CA ARG A 88 -29.33 1.06 -4.93
C ARG A 88 -30.06 1.69 -6.11
N SER A 89 -30.64 0.84 -6.95
CA SER A 89 -31.53 1.26 -8.04
C SER A 89 -32.98 1.03 -7.67
N TRP A 90 -33.83 1.92 -8.17
CA TRP A 90 -35.29 1.79 -8.13
C TRP A 90 -35.75 1.63 -9.57
N ASP A 91 -36.69 0.72 -9.81
CA ASP A 91 -37.38 0.64 -11.09
C ASP A 91 -38.57 1.61 -11.08
N ALA A 92 -38.83 2.25 -12.22
CA ALA A 92 -40.05 2.98 -12.48
C ALA A 92 -40.94 2.09 -13.35
N TRP A 93 -41.55 1.08 -12.72
CA TRP A 93 -42.44 0.13 -13.41
C TRP A 93 -43.80 0.78 -13.79
N ASP A 94 -44.24 1.78 -13.04
CA ASP A 94 -45.48 2.52 -13.28
C ASP A 94 -45.28 4.00 -12.92
N ASN A 95 -46.04 4.90 -13.55
CA ASN A 95 -45.99 6.35 -13.32
C ASN A 95 -46.36 6.76 -11.88
N THR A 96 -46.74 5.81 -11.03
CA THR A 96 -47.15 6.04 -9.64
C THR A 96 -46.29 5.39 -8.55
N VAL A 97 -45.36 4.45 -8.83
CA VAL A 97 -44.67 3.73 -7.74
C VAL A 97 -43.17 3.52 -7.98
N LEU A 98 -42.36 4.07 -7.07
CA LEU A 98 -40.97 3.68 -6.84
C LEU A 98 -40.95 2.45 -5.92
N VAL A 99 -41.01 1.24 -6.48
CA VAL A 99 -40.86 0.00 -5.70
C VAL A 99 -39.37 -0.39 -5.64
N PRO A 100 -38.82 -0.81 -4.48
CA PRO A 100 -37.42 -1.24 -4.41
C PRO A 100 -37.23 -2.55 -5.19
N ASN A 101 -36.14 -2.63 -5.96
CA ASN A 101 -35.79 -3.78 -6.80
C ASN A 101 -35.93 -5.13 -6.06
N ASP A 102 -36.83 -6.00 -6.54
CA ASP A 102 -37.12 -7.32 -5.99
C ASP A 102 -36.59 -8.48 -6.88
N ARG A 103 -35.89 -8.19 -7.99
CA ARG A 103 -35.39 -9.22 -8.92
C ARG A 103 -33.89 -9.04 -9.17
N GLY A 104 -33.10 -9.95 -8.61
CA GLY A 104 -31.66 -9.98 -8.88
C GLY A 104 -31.35 -10.11 -10.37
N GLY A 105 -30.61 -9.15 -10.94
CA GLY A 105 -30.05 -9.27 -12.28
C GLY A 105 -29.90 -7.97 -13.09
N ASP A 106 -30.44 -6.84 -12.63
CA ASP A 106 -30.49 -5.58 -13.38
C ASP A 106 -29.59 -4.48 -12.79
N SER A 107 -28.99 -3.69 -13.69
CA SER A 107 -27.97 -2.69 -13.37
C SER A 107 -28.54 -1.28 -13.55
N LEU A 108 -28.87 -0.62 -12.43
CA LEU A 108 -29.00 0.84 -12.26
C LEU A 108 -29.84 1.59 -13.32
N LEU A 109 -31.08 1.91 -12.96
CA LEU A 109 -32.04 2.76 -13.68
C LEU A 109 -32.21 2.35 -15.14
N SER A 110 -32.98 1.29 -15.36
CA SER A 110 -33.52 1.04 -16.69
C SER A 110 -34.80 1.85 -16.85
N THR A 111 -34.76 2.98 -17.54
CA THR A 111 -35.99 3.60 -18.07
C THR A 111 -36.50 2.86 -19.32
N ASP A 112 -36.11 1.60 -19.53
CA ASP A 112 -36.50 0.79 -20.68
C ASP A 112 -37.79 -0.01 -20.49
N ASN A 113 -38.42 0.06 -19.31
CA ASN A 113 -39.70 -0.61 -19.04
C ASN A 113 -40.93 0.05 -19.70
N ALA A 114 -40.73 1.06 -20.54
CA ALA A 114 -41.60 1.31 -21.69
C ALA A 114 -40.71 1.12 -22.93
N VAL A 115 -40.78 0.03 -23.71
CA VAL A 115 -41.94 -0.57 -24.36
C VAL A 115 -41.57 -1.99 -24.84
N GLN A 116 -42.56 -2.90 -24.77
CA GLN A 116 -42.71 -4.14 -25.54
C GLN A 116 -41.80 -5.35 -25.24
N GLU A 117 -42.49 -6.43 -24.86
CA GLU A 117 -42.08 -7.81 -24.69
C GLU A 117 -41.04 -8.29 -25.74
N GLY A 118 -39.85 -8.72 -25.28
CA GLY A 118 -39.01 -9.61 -26.09
C GLY A 118 -37.48 -9.45 -26.04
N ALA A 119 -36.90 -8.40 -25.45
CA ALA A 119 -35.45 -8.28 -25.36
C ALA A 119 -34.98 -7.69 -24.03
N ILE A 120 -34.06 -8.39 -23.35
CA ILE A 120 -33.34 -7.84 -22.19
C ILE A 120 -32.38 -6.78 -22.74
N ASN A 121 -32.63 -5.50 -22.46
CA ASN A 121 -31.79 -4.39 -22.94
C ASN A 121 -31.03 -3.68 -21.82
N GLY A 122 -30.58 -4.44 -20.81
CA GLY A 122 -29.64 -3.95 -19.79
C GLY A 122 -28.24 -3.72 -20.39
N LYS A 123 -28.01 -2.54 -20.99
CA LYS A 123 -26.70 -2.12 -21.48
C LYS A 123 -25.88 -1.56 -20.31
N PHE A 124 -24.72 -2.14 -20.02
CA PHE A 124 -23.71 -1.51 -19.16
C PHE A 124 -23.18 -0.24 -19.86
N THR A 125 -23.80 0.91 -19.63
CA THR A 125 -23.42 2.18 -20.29
C THR A 125 -22.29 2.93 -19.58
N SER A 126 -21.74 2.42 -18.47
CA SER A 126 -20.79 3.15 -17.59
C SER A 126 -21.29 4.52 -17.10
N GLN A 127 -22.59 4.83 -17.22
CA GLN A 127 -23.15 6.13 -16.84
C GLN A 127 -23.20 6.33 -15.32
N TYR A 128 -23.28 5.24 -14.54
CA TYR A 128 -23.33 5.26 -13.07
C TYR A 128 -22.13 4.51 -12.49
N ARG A 129 -20.96 5.15 -12.51
CA ARG A 129 -19.72 4.59 -11.96
C ARG A 129 -19.16 5.48 -10.86
N THR A 130 -18.48 4.87 -9.90
CA THR A 130 -17.55 5.60 -9.05
C THR A 130 -16.38 6.07 -9.91
N GLU A 131 -15.97 7.32 -9.75
CA GLU A 131 -14.78 7.85 -10.41
C GLU A 131 -13.52 7.59 -9.59
N LEU A 132 -12.35 7.65 -10.24
CA LEU A 132 -11.08 7.60 -9.54
C LEU A 132 -10.98 8.81 -8.60
N SER A 133 -10.61 8.54 -7.35
CA SER A 133 -10.37 9.57 -6.35
C SER A 133 -9.08 9.25 -5.59
N GLY A 134 -8.31 10.29 -5.27
CA GLY A 134 -7.00 10.18 -4.63
C GLY A 134 -5.84 10.46 -5.58
N GLY A 135 -4.66 9.94 -5.25
CA GLY A 135 -3.44 10.06 -6.06
C GLY A 135 -2.79 8.70 -6.33
N ASN A 136 -1.57 8.71 -6.86
CA ASN A 136 -0.84 7.49 -7.25
C ASN A 136 -0.58 6.49 -6.10
N GLU A 137 -0.67 6.92 -4.84
CA GLU A 137 -0.31 6.10 -3.68
C GLU A 137 -1.24 6.41 -2.49
N THR A 138 -1.64 5.36 -1.77
CA THR A 138 -2.30 5.48 -0.47
C THR A 138 -1.25 5.43 0.63
N ARG A 139 -1.11 6.52 1.41
CA ARG A 139 -0.15 6.60 2.52
C ARG A 139 -0.70 7.39 3.70
N PRO A 140 -0.33 7.03 4.95
CA PRO A 140 -0.60 7.87 6.12
C PRO A 140 0.06 9.25 6.01
N ARG A 141 -0.44 10.24 6.75
CA ARG A 141 0.28 11.51 6.96
C ARG A 141 1.65 11.20 7.54
N ASN A 142 2.70 11.74 6.92
CA ASN A 142 4.08 11.49 7.31
C ASN A 142 4.94 12.75 7.11
N ILE A 143 6.14 12.76 7.71
CA ILE A 143 7.19 13.76 7.52
C ILE A 143 8.43 13.02 7.03
N ALA A 144 9.10 13.57 6.01
CA ALA A 144 10.27 12.93 5.41
C ALA A 144 11.52 13.05 6.29
N PHE A 145 12.10 11.89 6.66
CA PHE A 145 13.40 11.75 7.32
C PHE A 145 14.25 10.80 6.48
N ASN A 146 15.58 10.90 6.60
CA ASN A 146 16.46 9.86 6.07
C ASN A 146 16.45 8.65 7.01
N TYR A 147 16.43 7.43 6.45
CA TYR A 147 16.81 6.26 7.24
C TYR A 147 18.32 6.06 7.18
N ILE A 148 18.95 5.98 8.34
CA ILE A 148 20.39 5.74 8.46
C ILE A 148 20.67 4.57 9.41
N VAL A 149 21.76 3.86 9.19
CA VAL A 149 22.27 2.81 10.09
C VAL A 149 23.61 3.21 10.66
N ARG A 150 23.86 2.85 11.91
CA ARG A 150 25.20 2.89 12.48
C ARG A 150 26.05 1.83 11.78
N ALA A 151 27.22 2.21 11.29
CA ALA A 151 28.11 1.33 10.53
C ALA A 151 29.23 0.70 11.39
N ALA A 152 29.55 1.29 12.55
CA ALA A 152 30.51 0.80 13.52
C ALA A 152 30.09 1.14 14.96
#